data_AF-A0A0B0NVS4-F1
#
_entry.id   AF-A0A0B0NVS4-F1
#
_cell.length_a   1.000
_cell.length_b   1.000
_cell.length_c   1.000
_cell.angle_alpha   90.00
_cell.angle_beta   90.00
_cell.angle_gamma   90.00
#
_symmetry.space_group_name_H-M   'P 1'
#
loop_
_entity.id
_entity.type
_entity.pdbx_description
1 polymer ?
#
loop_
_entity_poly.entity_id
_entity_poly.type
_entity_poly.pdbx_seq_one_letter_code
_entity_poly.pdbx_strand_id
1 'polypeptide(L)' 'MVVRDANRGVLASKSVPNRDVLSSFAAEAPACSQAVQIGVDMGLSSVMIEDDALSIIKKCQSTEVDK' A
#
# COMPACT_ATOMS: atom_id res chain seq x y z
N MET A 1 5.04 2.10 3.58
CA MET A 1 5.49 1.07 2.63
C MET A 1 6.88 0.59 3.01
N VAL A 2 7.14 -0.71 2.87
CA VAL A 2 8.45 -1.32 3.09
C VAL A 2 8.79 -2.14 1.85
N VAL A 3 9.96 -1.91 1.27
CA VAL A 3 10.51 -2.71 0.18
C VAL A 3 11.36 -3.82 0.78
N ARG A 4 11.13 -5.06 0.36
CA ARG A 4 11.87 -6.21 0.84
C ARG A 4 12.47 -6.99 -0.33
N ASP A 5 13.60 -7.65 -0.07
CA ASP A 5 14.13 -8.67 -0.96
C ASP A 5 13.37 -10.00 -0.80
N ALA A 6 13.74 -10.99 -1.62
CA ALA A 6 13.16 -12.33 -1.58
C ALA A 6 13.38 -13.07 -0.25
N ASN A 7 14.40 -12.69 0.53
CA ASN A 7 14.70 -13.24 1.86
C ASN A 7 13.99 -12.47 2.98
N ARG A 8 13.03 -11.59 2.64
CA ARG A 8 12.30 -10.68 3.54
C ARG A 8 13.18 -9.62 4.23
N GLY A 9 14.42 -9.45 3.78
CA GLY A 9 15.32 -8.38 4.21
C GLY A 9 14.80 -7.03 3.75
N VAL A 10 14.80 -6.03 4.63
CA VAL A 10 14.30 -4.69 4.30
C VAL A 10 15.36 -3.93 3.50
N LEU A 11 15.02 -3.57 2.26
CA LEU A 11 15.87 -2.79 1.37
C LEU A 11 15.62 -1.29 1.51
N ALA A 12 14.36 -0.90 1.69
CA ALA A 12 13.96 0.49 1.88
C ALA A 12 12.63 0.58 2.63
N SER A 13 12.38 1.72 3.26
CA SER A 13 11.07 2.05 3.81
C SER A 13 10.72 3.50 3.51
N LYS A 14 9.44 3.75 3.22
CA LYS A 14 8.92 5.09 2.99
C LYS A 14 7.56 5.23 3.66
N SER A 15 7.43 6.26 4.47
CA SER A 15 6.17 6.72 5.04
C SER A 15 5.88 8.10 4.47
N VAL A 16 4.69 8.26 3.88
CA VAL A 16 4.20 9.55 3.40
C VAL A 16 2.91 9.84 4.14
N PRO A 17 2.83 10.93 4.92
CA PRO A 17 1.58 11.33 5.55
C PRO A 17 0.60 11.75 4.45
N ASN A 18 -0.49 11.00 4.30
CA ASN A 18 -1.51 11.29 3.32
C ASN A 18 -2.58 12.16 4.00
N ARG A 19 -2.39 13.49 3.93
CA ARG A 19 -3.15 14.49 4.71
C ARG A 19 -4.56 14.78 4.18
N ASP A 20 -4.84 14.41 2.93
CA ASP A 20 -6.08 14.79 2.21
C ASP A 20 -6.77 13.60 1.52
N VAL A 21 -6.81 12.44 2.16
CA VAL A 21 -7.52 11.26 1.63
C VAL A 21 -8.76 10.96 2.45
N LEU A 22 -9.90 10.90 1.74
CA LEU A 22 -11.25 10.74 2.28
C LEU A 22 -11.48 9.35 2.90
N SER A 23 -10.63 8.36 2.62
CA SER A 23 -10.69 7.02 3.20
C SER A 23 -9.33 6.30 3.11
N SER A 24 -9.15 5.25 3.91
CA SER A 24 -8.01 4.33 3.79
C SER A 24 -7.92 3.72 2.40
N PHE A 25 -9.06 3.35 1.81
CA PHE A 25 -9.15 2.85 0.43
C PHE A 25 -8.65 3.87 -0.60
N ALA A 26 -9.03 5.14 -0.46
CA ALA A 26 -8.54 6.20 -1.35
C ALA A 26 -7.04 6.48 -1.15
N ALA A 27 -6.48 6.14 0.00
CA ALA A 27 -5.04 6.23 0.27
C ALA A 27 -4.23 5.09 -0.37
N GLU A 28 -4.86 3.97 -0.73
CA GLU A 28 -4.19 2.81 -1.34
C GLU A 28 -3.75 3.11 -2.78
N ALA A 29 -4.61 3.71 -3.61
CA ALA A 29 -4.26 4.05 -4.98
C ALA A 29 -2.97 4.89 -5.12
N PRO A 30 -2.80 6.03 -4.40
CA PRO A 30 -1.55 6.79 -4.42
C PRO A 30 -0.39 6.06 -3.73
N ALA A 31 -0.64 5.17 -2.77
CA ALA A 31 0.41 4.35 -2.18
C ALA A 31 0.95 3.29 -3.16
N CYS A 32 0.07 2.62 -3.90
CA CYS A 32 0.42 1.67 -4.96
C CYS A 32 1.19 2.35 -6.11
N SER A 33 0.76 3.54 -6.52
CA SER A 33 1.48 4.33 -7.53
C SER A 33 2.91 4.66 -7.07
N GLN A 34 3.09 5.07 -5.81
CA GLN A 34 4.41 5.30 -5.24
C GLN A 34 5.25 4.02 -5.13
N ALA A 35 4.62 2.87 -4.86
CA ALA A 35 5.29 1.59 -4.81
C ALA A 35 5.89 1.20 -6.16
N VAL A 36 5.11 1.37 -7.24
CA VAL A 36 5.58 1.13 -8.62
C VAL A 36 6.71 2.07 -8.97
N GLN A 37 6.58 3.37 -8.67
CA GLN A 37 7.63 4.34 -8.97
C GLN A 37 8.95 3.99 -8.25
N ILE A 38 8.88 3.59 -6.98
CA ILE A 38 10.07 3.15 -6.24
C ILE A 38 10.71 1.92 -6.87
N GLY A 39 9.90 0.96 -7.35
CA GLY A 39 10.42 -0.20 -8.06
C GLY A 39 11.14 0.16 -9.36
N VAL A 40 10.57 1.10 -10.13
CA VAL A 40 11.20 1.65 -11.35
C VAL A 40 12.50 2.37 -11.01
N ASP A 41 12.49 3.24 -10.00
CA ASP A 41 13.67 4.01 -9.56
C ASP A 41 14.79 3.09 -9.04
N MET A 42 14.42 1.95 -8.46
CA MET A 42 15.36 0.91 -8.01
C MET A 42 15.83 -0.03 -9.14
N GLY A 43 15.30 0.11 -10.35
CA GLY A 43 15.64 -0.75 -11.49
C GLY A 43 15.16 -2.20 -11.33
N LEU A 44 14.09 -2.43 -10.54
CA LEU A 44 13.55 -3.76 -10.32
C LEU A 44 12.77 -4.24 -11.54
N SER A 45 13.05 -5.48 -11.96
CA SER A 45 12.35 -6.14 -13.07
C SER A 45 10.95 -6.64 -12.69
N SER A 46 10.68 -6.80 -11.40
CA SER A 46 9.38 -7.20 -10.87
C SER A 46 9.20 -6.66 -9.45
N VAL A 47 7.98 -6.25 -9.11
CA VAL A 47 7.62 -5.67 -7.81
C VAL A 47 6.34 -6.33 -7.34
N MET A 48 6.35 -6.86 -6.12
CA MET A 48 5.14 -7.35 -5.45
C MET A 48 4.73 -6.32 -4.39
N ILE A 49 3.52 -5.81 -4.50
CA ILE A 49 2.96 -4.83 -3.55
C ILE A 49 2.04 -5.60 -2.61
N GLU A 50 2.44 -5.71 -1.35
CA GLU A 50 1.62 -6.25 -0.27
C GLU A 50 1.06 -5.08 0.54
N ASP A 51 -0.26 -5.07 0.75
CA ASP A 51 -0.93 -4.10 1.61
C ASP A 51 -1.76 -4.81 2.68
N ASP A 52 -1.93 -4.15 3.83
CA ASP A 52 -2.76 -4.67 4.91
C ASP A 52 -4.22 -4.29 4.65
N ALA A 53 -4.85 -5.01 3.72
CA ALA A 53 -6.25 -4.82 3.35
C ALA A 53 -7.23 -5.22 4.48
N LEU A 54 -6.77 -5.54 5.69
CA LEU A 54 -7.61 -5.97 6.81
C LEU A 54 -8.71 -4.96 7.13
N SER A 55 -8.47 -3.66 6.95
CA SER A 55 -9.48 -2.61 7.17
C SER A 55 -10.59 -2.63 6.09
N ILE A 56 -10.22 -2.87 4.83
CA ILE A 56 -11.15 -2.99 3.69
C ILE A 56 -11.95 -4.29 3.79
N ILE A 57 -11.28 -5.40 4.10
CA ILE A 57 -11.93 -6.71 4.30
C ILE A 57 -12.95 -6.61 5.43
N LYS A 58 -12.60 -5.99 6.55
CA LYS A 58 -13.55 -5.75 7.65
C LYS A 58 -14.73 -4.89 7.20
N LYS A 59 -14.50 -3.79 6.45
CA LYS A 59 -15.59 -2.94 5.95
C LYS A 59 -16.53 -3.67 4.98
N CYS A 60 -16.01 -4.54 4.10
CA CYS A 60 -16.82 -5.36 3.21
C CYS A 60 -17.56 -6.49 3.93
N GLN A 61 -17.03 -6.97 5.05
CA GLN A 61 -17.66 -8.00 5.89
C GLN A 61 -18.65 -7.41 6.91
N SER A 62 -18.55 -6.11 7.20
CA SER A 62 -19.55 -5.38 7.97
C SER A 62 -20.84 -5.28 7.17
N THR A 63 -21.92 -5.90 7.67
CA THR A 63 -23.30 -5.73 7.18
C THR A 63 -23.92 -4.38 7.57
N GLU A 64 -23.14 -3.48 8.17
CA GLU A 64 -23.58 -2.14 8.51
C GLU A 64 -23.66 -1.29 7.25
N VAL A 65 -24.90 -1.11 6.76
CA VAL A 65 -25.24 -0.11 5.75
C VAL A 65 -24.74 1.26 6.23
N ASP A 66 -23.90 1.90 5.41
CA ASP A 66 -23.53 3.32 5.53
C ASP A 66 -24.85 4.13 5.60
N LYS A 67 -25.11 4.81 6.72
CA LYS A 67 -26.34 5.55 6.99
C LYS A 67 -26.24 6.98 6.48
#